data_AF-A0A3D2ZA59-F1
#
_entry.id   AF-A0A3D2ZA59-F1
#
_cell.length_a   1.000
_cell.length_b   1.000
_cell.length_c   1.000
_cell.angle_alpha   90.00
_cell.angle_beta   90.00
_cell.angle_gamma   90.00
#
_symmetry.space_group_name_H-M   'P 1'
#
loop_
_entity.id
_entity.type
_entity.pdbx_description
1 polymer ?
#
loop_
_entity_poly.entity_id
_entity_poly.type
_entity_poly.pdbx_seq_one_letter_code
_entity_poly.pdbx_strand_id
1 'polypeptide(L)'
;MGQLLGEVELEMDQPWGRKHINTIEWNYHNAPFFDLYMPALQDVLAAAPQRLKELNLSLFIYLLKQLEIDTEIRLSSELELLSCR
;
A
#
# COMPACT_ATOMS: atom_id res chain seq x y z
N MET A 1 13.60 18.55 -3.04
CA MET A 1 12.84 18.34 -4.29
C MET A 1 11.86 17.20 -4.04
N GLY A 2 10.56 17.39 -4.24
CA GLY A 2 9.57 16.31 -4.10
C GLY A 2 9.46 15.53 -5.40
N GLN A 3 9.30 14.21 -5.30
CA GLN A 3 8.95 13.33 -6.43
C GLN A 3 7.44 13.12 -6.47
N LEU A 4 6.87 12.92 -7.67
CA LEU A 4 5.47 12.57 -7.83
C LEU A 4 5.24 11.13 -7.33
N LEU A 5 4.21 10.93 -6.52
CA LEU A 5 3.87 9.61 -5.92
C LEU A 5 3.74 8.50 -6.98
N GLY A 6 3.27 8.83 -8.19
CA GLY A 6 3.09 7.89 -9.29
C GLY A 6 4.39 7.44 -9.97
N GLU A 7 5.50 8.14 -9.73
CA GLU A 7 6.78 7.95 -10.42
C GLU A 7 7.87 7.37 -9.51
N VAL A 8 7.56 7.20 -8.22
CA VAL A 8 8.50 6.58 -7.27
C VAL A 8 8.53 5.07 -7.49
N GLU A 9 9.65 4.61 -8.03
CA GLU A 9 9.99 3.19 -8.14
C GLU A 9 10.55 2.67 -6.82
N LEU A 10 10.24 1.42 -6.51
CA LEU A 10 10.81 0.73 -5.35
C LEU A 10 12.07 -0.02 -5.81
N GLU A 11 13.17 0.15 -5.06
CA GLU A 11 14.37 -0.67 -5.24
C GLU A 11 14.05 -2.12 -4.81
N MET A 12 13.93 -3.02 -5.78
CA MET A 12 13.59 -4.44 -5.56
C MET A 12 14.81 -5.36 -5.50
N ASP A 13 15.99 -4.80 -5.69
CA ASP A 13 17.29 -5.43 -5.48
C ASP A 13 17.61 -5.65 -3.98
N GLN A 14 16.94 -4.93 -3.08
CA GLN A 14 16.93 -5.20 -1.65
C GLN A 14 15.75 -6.11 -1.25
N PRO A 15 15.87 -6.93 -0.19
CA PRO A 15 14.77 -7.74 0.33
C PRO A 15 13.74 -6.87 1.10
N TRP A 16 13.28 -5.79 0.46
CA TRP A 16 12.42 -4.75 1.02
C TRP A 16 11.18 -5.34 1.66
N GLY A 17 10.42 -6.17 0.93
CA GLY A 17 9.20 -6.79 1.43
C GLY A 17 9.45 -7.62 2.70
N ARG A 18 10.51 -8.43 2.70
CA ARG A 18 10.90 -9.24 3.86
C ARG A 18 11.32 -8.40 5.06
N LYS A 19 12.07 -7.32 4.83
CA LYS A 19 12.46 -6.38 5.91
C LYS A 19 11.22 -5.74 6.55
N HIS A 20 10.26 -5.32 5.74
CA HIS A 20 9.02 -4.74 6.24
C HIS A 20 8.15 -5.75 6.99
N ILE A 21 7.97 -6.95 6.44
CA ILE A 21 7.27 -8.06 7.12
C ILE A 21 7.88 -8.33 8.49
N ASN A 22 9.19 -8.58 8.56
CA ASN A 22 9.88 -8.86 9.82
C ASN A 22 9.73 -7.71 10.83
N THR A 23 9.76 -6.47 10.35
CA THR A 23 9.62 -5.28 11.21
C THR A 23 8.22 -5.20 11.80
N ILE A 24 7.18 -5.46 10.99
CA ILE A 24 5.79 -5.47 11.45
C ILE A 24 5.59 -6.62 12.45
N GLU A 25 6.05 -7.82 12.14
CA GLU A 25 5.98 -8.97 13.05
C GLU A 25 6.65 -8.64 14.39
N TRP A 26 7.88 -8.13 14.37
CA TRP A 26 8.61 -7.83 15.60
C TRP A 26 7.88 -6.82 16.49
N ASN A 27 7.31 -5.76 15.91
CA ASN A 27 6.65 -4.70 16.66
C ASN A 27 5.19 -5.00 17.03
N TYR A 28 4.49 -5.83 16.25
CA TYR A 28 3.04 -6.00 16.36
C TYR A 28 2.59 -7.43 16.64
N HIS A 29 3.48 -8.43 16.81
CA HIS A 29 3.05 -9.82 17.05
C HIS A 29 2.12 -10.00 18.26
N ASN A 30 2.25 -9.14 19.29
CA ASN A 30 1.37 -9.16 20.47
C ASN A 30 0.15 -8.21 20.35
N ALA A 31 -0.03 -7.55 19.21
CA ALA A 31 -1.14 -6.63 19.03
C ALA A 31 -2.46 -7.42 18.93
N PRO A 32 -3.56 -6.89 19.48
CA PRO A 32 -4.88 -7.44 19.20
C PRO A 32 -5.12 -7.54 17.70
N PHE A 33 -5.70 -8.65 17.25
CA PHE A 33 -6.03 -8.91 15.84
C PHE A 33 -4.81 -9.05 14.91
N PHE A 34 -3.60 -9.26 15.43
CA PHE A 34 -2.42 -9.51 14.60
C PHE A 34 -2.65 -10.65 13.59
N ASP A 35 -3.11 -11.81 14.07
CA ASP A 35 -3.37 -12.98 13.22
C ASP A 35 -4.49 -12.74 12.19
N LEU A 36 -5.36 -11.75 12.42
CA LEU A 36 -6.42 -11.38 11.48
C LEU A 36 -5.88 -10.56 10.31
N TYR A 37 -5.01 -9.58 10.58
CA TYR A 37 -4.57 -8.62 9.57
C TYR A 37 -3.20 -8.93 8.95
N MET A 38 -2.31 -9.61 9.68
CA MET A 38 -0.95 -9.88 9.23
C MET A 38 -0.88 -10.70 7.93
N PRO A 39 -1.68 -11.77 7.72
CA PRO A 39 -1.59 -12.56 6.50
C PRO A 39 -1.79 -11.73 5.23
N ALA A 40 -2.82 -10.87 5.20
CA ALA A 40 -3.07 -10.01 4.05
C ALA A 40 -2.01 -8.92 3.86
N LEU A 41 -1.43 -8.40 4.95
CA LEU A 41 -0.29 -7.49 4.86
C LEU A 41 0.95 -8.18 4.28
N GLN A 42 1.22 -9.43 4.68
CA GLN A 42 2.30 -10.23 4.09
C GLN A 42 2.09 -10.43 2.59
N ASP A 43 0.87 -10.77 2.15
CA ASP A 43 0.55 -10.94 0.74
C ASP A 43 0.83 -9.67 -0.07
N VAL A 44 0.40 -8.50 0.43
CA VAL A 44 0.64 -7.21 -0.24
C VAL A 44 2.12 -6.86 -0.29
N LEU A 45 2.88 -7.13 0.77
CA LEU A 45 4.32 -6.84 0.84
C LEU A 45 5.17 -7.85 0.04
N ALA A 46 4.70 -9.09 -0.08
CA ALA A 46 5.34 -10.15 -0.86
C ALA A 46 5.05 -10.04 -2.37
N ALA A 47 3.97 -9.35 -2.76
CA ALA A 47 3.60 -9.11 -4.15
C ALA A 47 4.64 -8.30 -4.95
N ALA A 48 5.65 -7.73 -4.29
CA ALA A 48 6.77 -7.05 -4.92
C ALA A 48 6.35 -5.96 -5.94
N PRO A 49 5.61 -4.91 -5.50
CA PRO A 49 5.14 -3.84 -6.38
C PRO A 49 6.30 -3.01 -6.93
N GLN A 50 6.32 -2.74 -8.24
CA GLN A 50 7.42 -2.01 -8.88
C GLN A 50 7.39 -0.52 -8.53
N ARG A 51 6.21 -0.01 -8.18
CA ARG A 51 5.99 1.41 -7.85
C ARG A 51 5.31 1.57 -6.51
N LEU A 52 5.66 2.64 -5.80
CA LEU A 52 5.04 3.00 -4.52
C LEU A 52 3.52 3.20 -4.65
N LYS A 53 3.05 3.70 -5.79
CA LYS A 53 1.62 3.84 -6.09
C LYS A 53 0.88 2.50 -6.03
N GLU A 54 1.46 1.42 -6.56
CA GLU A 54 0.84 0.09 -6.60
C GLU A 54 0.72 -0.49 -5.19
N LEU A 55 1.77 -0.36 -4.39
CA LEU A 55 1.76 -0.72 -2.98
C LEU A 55 0.66 0.03 -2.22
N ASN A 56 0.65 1.36 -2.33
CA ASN A 56 -0.29 2.21 -1.62
C ASN A 56 -1.74 1.90 -2.02
N LEU A 57 -2.01 1.70 -3.31
CA LEU A 57 -3.35 1.38 -3.79
C LEU A 57 -3.81 0.01 -3.28
N SER A 58 -2.91 -0.98 -3.24
CA SER A 58 -3.21 -2.32 -2.72
C SER A 58 -3.57 -2.29 -1.23
N LEU A 59 -2.77 -1.58 -0.42
CA LEU A 59 -3.05 -1.37 1.01
C LEU A 59 -4.35 -0.59 1.22
N PHE A 60 -4.58 0.46 0.44
CA PHE A 60 -5.78 1.28 0.52
C PHE A 60 -7.05 0.46 0.22
N ILE A 61 -7.05 -0.30 -0.88
CA ILE A 61 -8.18 -1.18 -1.25
C ILE A 61 -8.42 -2.23 -0.17
N TYR A 62 -7.36 -2.80 0.40
CA TYR A 62 -7.47 -3.76 1.49
C TYR A 62 -8.16 -3.13 2.72
N LEU A 63 -7.72 -1.92 3.13
CA LEU A 63 -8.31 -1.22 4.27
C LEU A 63 -9.79 -0.88 4.05
N LEU A 64 -10.17 -0.41 2.85
CA LEU A 64 -11.57 -0.15 2.53
C LEU A 64 -12.44 -1.40 2.68
N LYS A 65 -11.93 -2.56 2.25
CA LYS A 65 -12.62 -3.85 2.43
C LYS A 65 -12.80 -4.20 3.91
N GLN A 66 -11.77 -4.01 4.73
CA GLN A 66 -11.86 -4.27 6.18
C GLN A 66 -12.81 -3.31 6.90
N LEU A 67 -12.95 -2.09 6.39
CA LEU A 67 -13.85 -1.06 6.92
C LEU A 67 -15.26 -1.11 6.32
N GLU A 68 -15.54 -2.08 5.44
CA GLU A 68 -16.83 -2.23 4.75
C GLU A 68 -17.25 -0.97 3.97
N ILE A 69 -16.27 -0.26 3.40
CA ILE A 69 -16.51 0.94 2.60
C ILE A 69 -16.65 0.55 1.12
N ASP A 70 -17.89 0.59 0.62
CA ASP A 70 -18.23 0.36 -0.78
C ASP A 70 -18.42 1.68 -1.54
N THR A 71 -17.32 2.43 -1.67
CA THR A 71 -17.31 3.72 -2.39
C THR A 71 -16.47 3.56 -3.65
N GLU A 72 -16.94 4.18 -4.74
CA GLU A 72 -16.19 4.24 -5.98
C GLU A 72 -14.83 4.92 -5.79
N ILE A 73 -13.77 4.22 -6.19
CA ILE A 73 -12.40 4.73 -6.14
C ILE A 73 -12.08 5.41 -7.46
N ARG A 74 -11.76 6.70 -7.41
CA ARG A 74 -11.25 7.49 -8.53
C ARG A 74 -9.90 8.09 -8.16
N LEU A 75 -8.90 7.94 -9.02
CA LEU A 75 -7.61 8.57 -8.80
C LEU A 75 -7.68 10.04 -9.21
N SER A 76 -7.04 10.93 -8.46
CA SER A 76 -6.97 12.35 -8.84
C SER A 76 -6.33 12.57 -10.21
N SER A 77 -5.46 11.66 -10.65
CA SER A 77 -4.86 11.67 -12.00
C SER A 77 -5.83 11.35 -13.12
N GLU A 78 -6.97 10.71 -12.82
CA GLU A 78 -8.04 10.38 -13.78
C GLU A 78 -9.06 11.52 -13.89
N LEU A 79 -9.06 12.45 -12.92
CA LEU A 79 -9.93 13.60 -12.97
C LEU A 79 -9.40 14.56 -14.04
N GLU A 80 -10.16 14.71 -15.13
CA GLU A 80 -9.99 15.80 -16.08
C GLU A 80 -10.39 17.11 -15.39
N LEU A 81 -9.54 17.59 -14.49
CA LEU A 81 -9.67 18.91 -13.92
C LEU A 81 -9.41 19.88 -15.07
N LEU A 82 -10.48 20.47 -15.61
CA LEU A 82 -10.40 21.66 -16.43
C LEU A 82 -9.63 22.71 -15.61
N SER A 83 -8.33 22.82 -15.84
CA SER A 83 -7.53 23.89 -15.25
C SER A 83 -8.12 25.18 -15.79
N CYS A 84 -8.94 25.87 -15.01
CA CYS A 84 -9.27 27.26 -15.28
C CYS A 84 -7.93 28.00 -15.18
N ARG A 85 -7.41 28.35 -16.34
CA ARG A 85 -6.16 29.08 -16.52
C ARG A 85 -6.44 30.58 -16.35
#